data_AF-A0A0L1L0J8-F1
#
_entry.id   AF-A0A0L1L0J8-F1
#
_cell.length_a   1.000
_cell.length_b   1.000
_cell.length_c   1.000
_cell.angle_alpha   90.00
_cell.angle_beta   90.00
_cell.angle_gamma   90.00
#
_symmetry.space_group_name_H-M   'P 1'
#
loop_
_entity.id
_entity.type
_entity.pdbx_description
1 polymer ?
#
loop_
_entity_poly.entity_id
_entity_poly.type
_entity_poly.pdbx_seq_one_letter_code
_entity_poly.pdbx_strand_id
1 'polypeptide(L)'
;MLELNHKTVQKALVSWSQNLQWPKYKLQSCLPVTEGCLFAFNNTNFIRVALYFRTHIPVFRNINKGFAGVRGLWFRDEPFVGEIARFGAKGFDEGKKCLDEKLEVRKVVLENYVRGAQNILGFRWPTACILGVGHENKGSSEELLSNADVLYIPQNGVISSINLVSALAIALHVRHVSLSKLNGRALVEDSIQLKKSSDVDCESDRVPRNGDSRPIRPILYNKPAGEVEKYIEENTVKKLYVFYENYFDQKNLGGIIRNCNAFGVAKLFYHGRRKINRQGTVGAYKYLNIEYLSEAESVKVFSQYELWLLAPAPSFEPRKDSSENTVNRNLTNDEPITTPNAVRHVYLDDICSVKKALLQASKRGIILGIHQEAFPYSADLKVNAKVMLHICSENKDWTKNTHRGISPCTASAIALFYLSHILLGKL
;
A
#
# COMPACT_ATOMS: atom_id res chain seq x y z
N MET A 1 1.99 -14.43 27.57
CA MET A 1 2.39 -14.44 26.16
C MET A 1 3.38 -15.58 25.95
N LEU A 2 3.26 -16.36 24.86
CA LEU A 2 4.30 -17.33 24.49
C LEU A 2 5.56 -16.58 24.03
N GLU A 3 6.72 -16.93 24.58
CA GLU A 3 8.01 -16.38 24.14
C GLU A 3 8.39 -16.91 22.75
N LEU A 4 7.79 -16.32 21.72
CA LEU A 4 8.11 -16.62 20.32
C LEU A 4 9.47 -16.00 19.97
N ASN A 5 10.50 -16.80 20.26
CA ASN A 5 11.89 -16.68 19.83
C ASN A 5 12.03 -16.02 18.43
N HIS A 6 13.00 -15.11 18.30
CA HIS A 6 13.33 -14.40 17.05
C HIS A 6 13.49 -15.33 15.82
N LYS A 7 14.00 -16.56 16.03
CA LYS A 7 14.09 -17.59 14.97
C LYS A 7 12.71 -18.02 14.46
N THR A 8 11.68 -18.05 15.31
CA THR A 8 10.29 -18.37 14.92
C THR A 8 9.65 -17.22 14.13
N VAL A 9 9.93 -15.96 14.49
CA VAL A 9 9.52 -14.79 13.70
C VAL A 9 10.15 -14.81 12.30
N GLN A 10 11.47 -15.06 12.23
CA GLN A 10 12.15 -15.19 10.94
C GLN A 10 11.57 -16.36 10.13
N LYS A 11 11.30 -17.51 10.76
CA LYS A 11 10.60 -18.62 10.11
C LYS A 11 9.20 -18.25 9.63
N ALA A 12 8.43 -17.41 10.33
CA ALA A 12 7.09 -17.00 9.87
C ALA A 12 7.16 -16.13 8.59
N LEU A 13 8.05 -15.13 8.58
CA LEU A 13 8.31 -14.29 7.41
C LEU A 13 8.89 -15.10 6.22
N VAL A 14 9.73 -16.09 6.49
CA VAL A 14 10.34 -16.98 5.48
C VAL A 14 9.40 -18.11 5.01
N SER A 15 8.50 -18.63 5.85
CA SER A 15 7.56 -19.70 5.50
C SER A 15 6.47 -19.24 4.53
N TRP A 16 6.01 -18.01 4.70
CA TRP A 16 5.17 -17.31 3.73
C TRP A 16 5.87 -17.10 2.38
N SER A 17 7.16 -16.80 2.46
CA SER A 17 8.08 -16.58 1.35
C SER A 17 8.29 -17.86 0.53
N GLN A 18 8.37 -19.01 1.19
CA GLN A 18 8.64 -20.31 0.57
C GLN A 18 7.50 -20.90 -0.27
N ASN A 19 6.28 -20.34 -0.22
CA ASN A 19 5.10 -20.89 -0.90
C ASN A 19 4.41 -19.89 -1.86
N LEU A 20 5.15 -18.93 -2.43
CA LEU A 20 4.61 -18.04 -3.45
C LEU A 20 4.38 -18.80 -4.75
N GLN A 21 3.12 -19.06 -5.10
CA GLN A 21 2.71 -19.63 -6.39
C GLN A 21 1.72 -18.69 -7.08
N TRP A 22 1.89 -18.50 -8.40
CA TRP A 22 0.89 -17.78 -9.18
C TRP A 22 -0.42 -18.58 -9.27
N PRO A 23 -1.59 -17.93 -9.13
CA PRO A 23 -2.86 -18.63 -9.27
C PRO A 23 -2.99 -19.21 -10.67
N LYS A 24 -3.47 -20.45 -10.79
CA LYS A 24 -3.74 -21.14 -12.07
C LYS A 24 -4.93 -20.56 -12.86
N TYR A 25 -5.50 -19.46 -12.40
CA TYR A 25 -6.66 -18.78 -13.00
C TYR A 25 -6.22 -17.69 -13.98
N LYS A 26 -7.18 -17.15 -14.75
CA LYS A 26 -6.91 -16.05 -15.68
C LYS A 26 -6.37 -14.83 -14.93
N LEU A 27 -5.12 -14.46 -15.22
CA LEU A 27 -4.48 -13.26 -14.70
C LEU A 27 -5.10 -12.01 -15.33
N GLN A 28 -5.08 -10.91 -14.59
CA GLN A 28 -5.38 -9.59 -15.14
C GLN A 28 -4.26 -9.17 -16.11
N SER A 29 -4.63 -8.54 -17.22
CA SER A 29 -3.74 -8.02 -18.28
C SER A 29 -2.90 -6.81 -17.84
N CYS A 30 -2.34 -6.85 -16.62
CA CYS A 30 -1.43 -5.85 -16.07
C CYS A 30 -0.06 -6.50 -15.88
N LEU A 31 0.99 -5.89 -16.41
CA LEU A 31 2.39 -6.29 -16.19
C LEU A 31 3.08 -5.27 -15.27
N PRO A 32 3.27 -5.57 -13.97
CA PRO A 32 4.01 -4.68 -13.08
C PRO A 32 5.51 -4.71 -13.42
N VAL A 33 6.12 -3.54 -13.51
CA VAL A 33 7.54 -3.37 -13.83
C VAL A 33 8.15 -2.40 -12.84
N THR A 34 9.32 -2.73 -12.29
CA THR A 34 10.05 -1.82 -11.40
C THR A 34 11.51 -1.70 -11.79
N GLU A 35 12.05 -0.50 -11.62
CA GLU A 35 13.47 -0.20 -11.79
C GLU A 35 14.12 0.05 -10.42
N GLY A 36 15.31 -0.49 -10.18
CA GLY A 36 16.12 -0.10 -9.02
C GLY A 36 15.53 -0.44 -7.65
N CYS A 37 14.74 -1.51 -7.52
CA CYS A 37 14.28 -2.01 -6.23
C CYS A 37 15.41 -2.78 -5.51
N LEU A 38 16.20 -2.04 -4.70
CA LEU A 38 17.48 -2.53 -4.15
C LEU A 38 17.35 -3.49 -2.95
N PHE A 39 16.25 -3.42 -2.20
CA PHE A 39 16.07 -4.16 -0.96
C PHE A 39 15.25 -5.44 -1.16
N ALA A 40 15.77 -6.57 -0.67
CA ALA A 40 15.10 -7.87 -0.79
C ALA A 40 13.66 -7.88 -0.21
N PHE A 41 13.43 -7.14 0.88
CA PHE A 41 12.11 -6.98 1.47
C PHE A 41 11.12 -6.22 0.57
N ASN A 42 11.58 -5.19 -0.17
CA ASN A 42 10.72 -4.51 -1.13
C ASN A 42 10.44 -5.41 -2.35
N ASN A 43 11.46 -6.11 -2.88
CA ASN A 43 11.28 -7.09 -3.98
C ASN A 43 10.24 -8.16 -3.65
N THR A 44 10.32 -8.72 -2.44
CA THR A 44 9.34 -9.65 -1.87
C THR A 44 7.92 -9.09 -1.90
N ASN A 45 7.75 -7.89 -1.35
CA ASN A 45 6.42 -7.29 -1.20
C ASN A 45 5.86 -6.84 -2.54
N PHE A 46 6.71 -6.49 -3.51
CA PHE A 46 6.32 -6.22 -4.89
C PHE A 46 5.68 -7.46 -5.55
N ILE A 47 6.31 -8.65 -5.40
CA ILE A 47 5.73 -9.93 -5.86
C ILE A 47 4.42 -10.24 -5.13
N ARG A 48 4.36 -10.06 -3.80
CA ARG A 48 3.13 -10.31 -3.01
C ARG A 48 1.97 -9.41 -3.42
N VAL A 49 2.22 -8.13 -3.68
CA VAL A 49 1.21 -7.17 -4.13
C VAL A 49 0.75 -7.49 -5.56
N ALA A 50 1.68 -7.86 -6.45
CA ALA A 50 1.35 -8.34 -7.80
C ALA A 50 0.46 -9.60 -7.78
N LEU A 51 0.79 -10.57 -6.92
CA LEU A 51 -0.01 -11.77 -6.65
C LEU A 51 -1.40 -11.42 -6.08
N TYR A 52 -1.47 -10.49 -5.12
CA TYR A 52 -2.74 -10.05 -4.51
C TYR A 52 -3.72 -9.48 -5.54
N PHE A 53 -3.23 -8.68 -6.50
CA PHE A 53 -4.07 -8.15 -7.57
C PHE A 53 -4.16 -9.05 -8.81
N ARG A 54 -3.62 -10.28 -8.73
CA ARG A 54 -3.62 -11.30 -9.80
C ARG A 54 -3.11 -10.76 -11.14
N THR A 55 -2.03 -9.98 -11.11
CA THR A 55 -1.39 -9.43 -12.32
C THR A 55 -0.63 -10.50 -13.11
N HIS A 56 0.09 -10.15 -14.17
CA HIS A 56 1.17 -10.99 -14.68
C HIS A 56 2.40 -10.99 -13.75
N ILE A 57 3.29 -11.95 -13.98
CA ILE A 57 4.58 -12.09 -13.30
C ILE A 57 5.38 -10.78 -13.43
N PRO A 58 5.76 -10.13 -12.31
CA PRO A 58 6.38 -8.81 -12.31
C PRO A 58 7.79 -8.84 -12.88
N VAL A 59 8.19 -7.75 -13.53
CA VAL A 59 9.53 -7.59 -14.12
C VAL A 59 10.36 -6.63 -13.28
N PHE A 60 11.54 -7.07 -12.87
CA PHE A 60 12.52 -6.25 -12.18
C PHE A 60 13.66 -5.89 -13.15
N ARG A 61 13.82 -4.59 -13.41
CA ARG A 61 14.82 -4.02 -14.30
C ARG A 61 15.92 -3.30 -13.52
N ASN A 62 17.11 -3.19 -14.12
CA ASN A 62 18.25 -2.42 -13.61
C ASN A 62 18.65 -2.78 -12.18
N ILE A 63 18.81 -4.09 -11.91
CA ILE A 63 19.10 -4.63 -10.57
C ILE A 63 20.61 -4.81 -10.37
N ASN A 64 21.18 -4.09 -9.42
CA ASN A 64 22.55 -4.30 -8.94
C ASN A 64 22.62 -5.40 -7.87
N LYS A 65 23.83 -5.67 -7.33
CA LYS A 65 24.21 -6.78 -6.42
C LYS A 65 23.25 -7.16 -5.28
N GLY A 66 22.29 -6.31 -4.88
CA GLY A 66 21.28 -6.60 -3.86
C GLY A 66 20.43 -7.86 -4.10
N PHE A 67 20.30 -8.33 -5.35
CA PHE A 67 19.60 -9.59 -5.64
C PHE A 67 20.35 -10.85 -5.17
N ALA A 68 21.65 -10.80 -4.88
CA ALA A 68 22.34 -11.90 -4.20
C ALA A 68 21.71 -12.15 -2.81
N GLY A 69 21.25 -11.10 -2.14
CA GLY A 69 20.47 -11.19 -0.90
C GLY A 69 19.08 -11.77 -1.10
N VAL A 70 18.42 -11.51 -2.24
CA VAL A 70 17.13 -12.18 -2.56
C VAL A 70 17.36 -13.66 -2.84
N ARG A 71 18.37 -14.03 -3.66
CA ARG A 71 18.72 -15.43 -3.89
C ARG A 71 19.00 -16.16 -2.57
N GLY A 72 19.87 -15.60 -1.72
CA GLY A 72 20.25 -16.21 -0.44
C GLY A 72 19.18 -16.20 0.66
N LEU A 73 18.16 -15.33 0.59
CA LEU A 73 17.06 -15.31 1.56
C LEU A 73 15.92 -16.30 1.22
N TRP A 74 15.82 -16.73 -0.03
CA TRP A 74 14.64 -17.43 -0.57
C TRP A 74 14.93 -18.84 -1.08
N PHE A 75 16.11 -19.06 -1.68
CA PHE A 75 16.43 -20.29 -2.40
C PHE A 75 17.61 -20.99 -1.72
N ARG A 76 17.31 -21.84 -0.72
CA ARG A 76 18.21 -22.92 -0.30
C ARG A 76 17.96 -24.20 -1.10
N ASP A 77 16.71 -24.40 -1.50
CA ASP A 77 16.22 -25.43 -2.42
C ASP A 77 15.30 -24.69 -3.41
N GLU A 78 15.45 -24.90 -4.72
CA GLU A 78 14.82 -24.04 -5.73
C GLU A 78 13.33 -24.33 -5.99
N PRO A 79 12.49 -23.27 -5.99
CA PRO A 79 11.52 -23.05 -7.05
C PRO A 79 12.12 -22.15 -8.14
N PHE A 80 11.76 -22.40 -9.40
CA PHE A 80 12.35 -21.75 -10.57
C PHE A 80 12.07 -20.23 -10.53
N VAL A 81 13.10 -19.41 -10.37
CA VAL A 81 12.99 -17.93 -10.16
C VAL A 81 12.08 -17.25 -11.20
N GLY A 82 12.10 -17.74 -12.45
CA GLY A 82 11.30 -17.24 -13.57
C GLY A 82 9.78 -17.45 -13.46
N GLU A 83 9.32 -18.37 -12.59
CA GLU A 83 7.89 -18.58 -12.33
C GLU A 83 7.30 -17.49 -11.46
N ILE A 84 8.08 -16.91 -10.53
CA ILE A 84 7.59 -15.91 -9.57
C ILE A 84 7.94 -14.46 -9.92
N ALA A 85 9.01 -14.24 -10.68
CA ALA A 85 9.46 -12.92 -11.13
C ALA A 85 10.30 -13.00 -12.42
N ARG A 86 10.34 -11.91 -13.19
CA ARG A 86 11.13 -11.77 -14.43
C ARG A 86 12.19 -10.67 -14.30
N PHE A 87 13.25 -10.76 -15.11
CA PHE A 87 14.48 -10.01 -14.87
C PHE A 87 15.09 -9.39 -16.14
N GLY A 88 15.49 -8.13 -16.04
CA GLY A 88 16.20 -7.40 -17.11
C GLY A 88 15.35 -7.18 -18.38
N ALA A 89 16.02 -6.81 -19.48
CA ALA A 89 15.35 -6.57 -20.77
C ALA A 89 14.67 -7.83 -21.32
N LYS A 90 15.36 -8.98 -21.32
CA LYS A 90 14.77 -10.26 -21.74
C LYS A 90 13.49 -10.61 -20.97
N GLY A 91 13.50 -10.46 -19.64
CA GLY A 91 12.31 -10.68 -18.82
C GLY A 91 11.21 -9.65 -19.03
N PHE A 92 11.53 -8.44 -19.48
CA PHE A 92 10.57 -7.42 -19.90
C PHE A 92 9.88 -7.81 -21.21
N ASP A 93 10.64 -8.26 -22.21
CA ASP A 93 10.10 -8.71 -23.50
C ASP A 93 9.24 -9.98 -23.35
N GLU A 94 9.70 -10.95 -22.56
CA GLU A 94 8.92 -12.13 -22.16
C GLU A 94 7.67 -11.74 -21.35
N GLY A 95 7.79 -10.74 -20.48
CA GLY A 95 6.68 -10.14 -19.74
C GLY A 95 5.60 -9.58 -20.67
N LYS A 96 6.02 -8.77 -21.64
CA LYS A 96 5.14 -8.11 -22.62
C LYS A 96 4.42 -9.12 -23.50
N LYS A 97 5.08 -10.20 -23.93
CA LYS A 97 4.49 -11.31 -24.70
C LYS A 97 3.41 -12.11 -23.95
N CYS A 98 3.30 -11.97 -22.62
CA CYS A 98 2.22 -12.61 -21.86
C CYS A 98 0.95 -11.77 -21.78
N LEU A 99 0.98 -10.50 -22.21
CA LEU A 99 -0.22 -9.67 -22.29
C LEU A 99 -1.08 -10.10 -23.49
N ASP A 100 -2.39 -9.87 -23.40
CA ASP A 100 -3.33 -10.25 -24.45
C ASP A 100 -3.07 -9.42 -25.73
N GLU A 101 -2.58 -10.06 -26.79
CA GLU A 101 -2.22 -9.43 -28.06
C GLU A 101 -3.40 -8.75 -28.76
N LYS A 102 -4.65 -9.06 -28.35
CA LYS A 102 -5.87 -8.43 -28.87
C LYS A 102 -6.21 -7.11 -28.17
N LEU A 103 -5.52 -6.77 -27.08
CA LEU A 103 -5.76 -5.56 -26.31
C LEU A 103 -4.70 -4.50 -26.59
N GLU A 104 -5.12 -3.24 -26.69
CA GLU A 104 -4.20 -2.11 -26.72
C GLU A 104 -3.50 -1.98 -25.36
N VAL A 105 -2.22 -2.37 -25.29
CA VAL A 105 -1.42 -2.29 -24.08
C VAL A 105 -0.82 -0.89 -23.94
N ARG A 106 -1.40 -0.07 -23.05
CA ARG A 106 -0.82 1.22 -22.68
C ARG A 106 0.29 1.08 -21.62
N LYS A 107 1.25 1.99 -21.61
CA LYS A 107 2.21 2.14 -20.50
C LYS A 107 1.66 3.14 -19.50
N VAL A 108 1.58 2.76 -18.23
CA VAL A 108 1.18 3.63 -17.11
C VAL A 108 2.35 3.67 -16.14
N VAL A 109 2.83 4.84 -15.76
CA VAL A 109 4.05 4.98 -14.93
C VAL A 109 3.79 5.84 -13.72
N LEU A 110 4.16 5.35 -12.52
CA LEU A 110 4.03 6.11 -11.28
C LEU A 110 5.26 6.99 -11.07
N GLU A 111 5.06 8.31 -11.13
CA GLU A 111 6.09 9.31 -10.87
C GLU A 111 5.54 10.58 -10.20
N ASN A 112 6.34 11.16 -9.30
CA ASN A 112 5.90 12.31 -8.49
C ASN A 112 6.39 13.67 -9.01
N TYR A 113 7.38 13.68 -9.91
CA TYR A 113 8.06 14.91 -10.37
C TYR A 113 8.14 15.06 -11.90
N VAL A 114 7.29 14.36 -12.63
CA VAL A 114 7.22 14.46 -14.10
C VAL A 114 6.15 15.49 -14.50
N ARG A 115 6.54 16.45 -15.35
CA ARG A 115 5.63 17.46 -15.89
C ARG A 115 4.52 16.79 -16.71
N GLY A 116 3.26 17.17 -16.46
CA GLY A 116 2.10 16.58 -17.12
C GLY A 116 1.64 15.24 -16.52
N ALA A 117 2.22 14.80 -15.40
CA ALA A 117 1.72 13.63 -14.69
C ALA A 117 0.29 13.88 -14.16
N GLN A 118 -0.60 12.91 -14.37
CA GLN A 118 -2.02 13.02 -14.06
C GLN A 118 -2.32 12.52 -12.64
N ASN A 119 -3.39 13.03 -12.02
CA ASN A 119 -3.82 12.55 -10.70
C ASN A 119 -4.44 11.15 -10.83
N ILE A 120 -3.91 10.16 -10.10
CA ILE A 120 -4.38 8.77 -10.11
C ILE A 120 -5.88 8.61 -9.79
N LEU A 121 -6.49 9.56 -9.08
CA LEU A 121 -7.93 9.57 -8.76
C LEU A 121 -8.82 9.86 -9.99
N GLY A 122 -8.36 10.72 -10.89
CA GLY A 122 -9.06 11.10 -12.13
C GLY A 122 -8.71 10.21 -13.33
N PHE A 123 -7.71 9.33 -13.20
CA PHE A 123 -7.25 8.51 -14.31
C PHE A 123 -8.22 7.38 -14.66
N ARG A 124 -8.55 7.25 -15.95
CA ARG A 124 -9.31 6.13 -16.52
C ARG A 124 -8.37 4.99 -16.89
N TRP A 125 -8.35 3.96 -16.05
CA TRP A 125 -7.42 2.85 -16.17
C TRP A 125 -7.69 1.99 -17.42
N PRO A 126 -6.67 1.66 -18.23
CA PRO A 126 -6.82 0.71 -19.32
C PRO A 126 -7.03 -0.72 -18.80
N THR A 127 -7.77 -1.50 -19.58
CA THR A 127 -7.99 -2.94 -19.34
C THR A 127 -6.68 -3.74 -19.45
N ALA A 128 -5.78 -3.34 -20.34
CA ALA A 128 -4.42 -3.88 -20.45
C ALA A 128 -3.35 -2.80 -20.28
N CYS A 129 -2.32 -3.06 -19.44
CA CYS A 129 -1.21 -2.13 -19.29
C CYS A 129 0.10 -2.75 -18.79
N ILE A 130 1.20 -2.10 -19.12
CA ILE A 130 2.45 -2.18 -18.36
C ILE A 130 2.40 -1.12 -17.27
N LEU A 131 2.48 -1.51 -16.00
CA LEU A 131 2.49 -0.60 -14.85
C LEU A 131 3.92 -0.43 -14.34
N GLY A 132 4.56 0.66 -14.73
CA GLY A 132 5.92 1.03 -14.32
C GLY A 132 5.97 1.74 -12.97
N VAL A 133 6.95 1.39 -12.15
CA VAL A 133 7.29 2.10 -10.90
C VAL A 133 8.79 2.36 -10.86
N GLY A 134 9.17 3.64 -10.92
CA GLY A 134 10.56 4.10 -10.99
C GLY A 134 11.40 3.79 -9.75
N HIS A 135 12.71 4.01 -9.87
CA HIS A 135 13.67 3.79 -8.80
C HIS A 135 13.48 4.80 -7.65
N GLU A 136 13.42 4.31 -6.41
CA GLU A 136 13.28 5.10 -5.16
C GLU A 136 14.12 6.38 -5.05
N ASN A 137 15.29 6.45 -5.73
CA ASN A 137 16.21 7.59 -5.70
C ASN A 137 16.45 8.27 -7.05
N LYS A 138 16.18 7.59 -8.17
CA LYS A 138 16.50 8.09 -9.53
C LYS A 138 15.27 8.32 -10.41
N GLY A 139 14.10 7.91 -9.94
CA GLY A 139 12.88 7.87 -10.74
C GLY A 139 12.92 6.82 -11.85
N SER A 140 11.98 6.94 -12.78
CA SER A 140 11.82 6.09 -13.96
C SER A 140 12.77 6.48 -15.10
N SER A 141 13.23 5.50 -15.87
CA SER A 141 14.02 5.72 -17.09
C SER A 141 13.20 6.34 -18.23
N GLU A 142 13.88 7.00 -19.17
CA GLU A 142 13.27 7.54 -20.40
C GLU A 142 12.55 6.46 -21.21
N GLU A 143 13.09 5.24 -21.25
CA GLU A 143 12.47 4.10 -21.93
C GLU A 143 11.12 3.72 -21.31
N LEU A 144 11.02 3.79 -19.98
CA LEU A 144 9.77 3.52 -19.26
C LEU A 144 8.76 4.67 -19.46
N LEU A 145 9.22 5.92 -19.41
CA LEU A 145 8.40 7.15 -19.54
C LEU A 145 7.94 7.46 -20.98
N SER A 146 8.70 7.11 -22.01
CA SER A 146 8.40 7.43 -23.42
C SER A 146 7.05 6.84 -23.85
N ASN A 147 6.10 7.66 -24.30
CA ASN A 147 4.73 7.23 -24.64
C ASN A 147 4.00 6.52 -23.48
N ALA A 148 4.16 7.02 -22.23
CA ALA A 148 3.42 6.53 -21.08
C ALA A 148 2.41 7.56 -20.54
N ASP A 149 1.27 7.07 -20.05
CA ASP A 149 0.41 7.77 -19.12
C ASP A 149 1.13 7.88 -17.76
N VAL A 150 1.77 9.02 -17.49
CA VAL A 150 2.46 9.23 -16.21
C VAL A 150 1.47 9.71 -15.15
N LEU A 151 1.45 9.06 -13.99
CA LEU A 151 0.52 9.33 -12.90
C LEU A 151 1.26 9.65 -11.60
N TYR A 152 0.73 10.57 -10.80
CA TYR A 152 1.16 10.80 -9.42
C TYR A 152 0.10 10.37 -8.41
N ILE A 153 0.53 9.98 -7.22
CA ILE A 153 -0.35 9.68 -6.09
C ILE A 153 -0.52 10.95 -5.23
N PRO A 154 -1.74 11.51 -5.09
CA PRO A 154 -1.98 12.71 -4.32
C PRO A 154 -1.76 12.54 -2.81
N GLN A 155 -1.32 13.64 -2.21
CA GLN A 155 -0.85 13.87 -0.83
C GLN A 155 -1.03 15.40 -0.58
N ASN A 156 -1.19 16.00 0.60
CA ASN A 156 -1.09 15.65 2.03
C ASN A 156 0.32 15.85 2.70
N GLY A 157 1.25 14.88 2.82
CA GLY A 157 2.48 15.00 3.66
C GLY A 157 3.59 16.02 3.34
N VAL A 158 4.69 16.04 4.12
CA VAL A 158 5.89 16.86 3.84
C VAL A 158 6.90 16.11 2.95
N ILE A 159 7.10 14.81 3.22
CA ILE A 159 7.95 13.95 2.41
C ILE A 159 7.15 13.45 1.20
N SER A 160 7.42 14.01 0.02
CA SER A 160 6.79 13.68 -1.27
C SER A 160 7.28 12.36 -1.89
N SER A 161 7.66 11.37 -1.08
CA SER A 161 8.11 10.04 -1.52
C SER A 161 7.68 8.95 -0.55
N ILE A 162 6.65 8.18 -0.96
CA ILE A 162 6.23 6.94 -0.29
C ILE A 162 7.12 5.76 -0.71
N ASN A 163 7.03 4.63 0.01
CA ASN A 163 7.73 3.40 -0.37
C ASN A 163 7.26 2.93 -1.77
N LEU A 164 8.19 2.43 -2.59
CA LEU A 164 7.92 1.99 -3.96
C LEU A 164 6.79 0.95 -4.05
N VAL A 165 6.75 0.01 -3.11
CA VAL A 165 5.73 -1.03 -3.05
C VAL A 165 4.39 -0.48 -2.54
N SER A 166 4.42 0.53 -1.67
CA SER A 166 3.22 1.27 -1.27
C SER A 166 2.59 2.01 -2.45
N ALA A 167 3.40 2.59 -3.35
CA ALA A 167 2.92 3.19 -4.59
C ALA A 167 2.28 2.15 -5.52
N LEU A 168 2.94 1.01 -5.73
CA LEU A 168 2.38 -0.12 -6.51
C LEU A 168 1.04 -0.58 -5.92
N ALA A 169 0.96 -0.76 -4.60
CA ALA A 169 -0.23 -1.27 -3.92
C ALA A 169 -1.43 -0.34 -4.08
N ILE A 170 -1.23 0.98 -3.95
CA ILE A 170 -2.26 1.99 -4.22
C ILE A 170 -2.68 1.93 -5.69
N ALA A 171 -1.74 1.92 -6.63
CA ALA A 171 -2.07 1.95 -8.05
C ALA A 171 -2.84 0.71 -8.52
N LEU A 172 -2.43 -0.49 -8.10
CA LEU A 172 -3.14 -1.72 -8.43
C LEU A 172 -4.52 -1.79 -7.75
N HIS A 173 -4.68 -1.22 -6.55
CA HIS A 173 -5.99 -1.11 -5.91
C HIS A 173 -6.92 -0.13 -6.63
N VAL A 174 -6.43 1.09 -6.94
CA VAL A 174 -7.21 2.09 -7.69
C VAL A 174 -7.62 1.54 -9.06
N ARG A 175 -6.70 0.86 -9.76
CA ARG A 175 -6.98 0.11 -11.00
C ARG A 175 -8.03 -0.99 -10.79
N HIS A 176 -7.93 -1.76 -9.71
CA HIS A 176 -8.91 -2.79 -9.38
C HIS A 176 -10.30 -2.17 -9.24
N VAL A 177 -10.46 -1.15 -8.40
CA VAL A 177 -11.76 -0.47 -8.17
C VAL A 177 -12.31 0.15 -9.45
N SER A 178 -11.47 0.85 -10.22
CA SER A 178 -11.84 1.43 -11.51
C SER A 178 -12.43 0.38 -12.46
N LEU A 179 -11.74 -0.75 -12.65
CA LEU A 179 -12.16 -1.78 -13.60
C LEU A 179 -13.28 -2.70 -13.08
N SER A 180 -13.28 -3.08 -11.80
CA SER A 180 -14.19 -4.10 -11.23
C SER A 180 -15.44 -3.55 -10.55
N LYS A 181 -15.43 -2.26 -10.15
CA LYS A 181 -16.53 -1.62 -9.40
C LYS A 181 -17.12 -0.41 -10.11
N LEU A 182 -16.31 0.30 -10.91
CA LEU A 182 -16.72 1.55 -11.58
C LEU A 182 -16.86 1.42 -13.10
N ASN A 183 -16.75 0.20 -13.65
CA ASN A 183 -16.85 -0.12 -15.09
C ASN A 183 -15.87 0.70 -15.97
N GLY A 184 -14.62 0.82 -15.53
CA GLY A 184 -13.55 1.56 -16.22
C GLY A 184 -13.56 3.07 -15.99
N ARG A 185 -14.50 3.62 -15.19
CA ARG A 185 -14.47 5.03 -14.80
C ARG A 185 -13.36 5.31 -13.77
N ALA A 186 -12.95 6.56 -13.73
CA ALA A 186 -12.09 7.10 -12.68
C ALA A 186 -12.81 7.11 -11.32
N LEU A 187 -12.07 7.27 -10.23
CA LEU A 187 -12.63 7.36 -8.87
C LEU A 187 -13.28 8.72 -8.62
N VAL A 188 -12.79 9.76 -9.30
CA VAL A 188 -13.30 11.13 -9.27
C VAL A 188 -13.50 11.59 -10.70
N GLU A 189 -14.62 12.26 -10.98
CA GLU A 189 -14.91 12.86 -12.30
C GLU A 189 -14.39 14.32 -12.34
N ASP A 190 -13.92 14.78 -13.51
CA ASP A 190 -13.11 16.00 -13.66
C ASP A 190 -13.79 17.31 -13.23
N SER A 191 -15.11 17.30 -13.02
CA SER A 191 -15.93 18.45 -12.64
C SER A 191 -15.52 19.12 -11.32
N ILE A 192 -14.80 18.42 -10.44
CA ILE A 192 -14.32 18.96 -9.15
C ILE A 192 -13.08 19.88 -9.33
N GLN A 193 -12.35 19.81 -10.45
CA GLN A 193 -11.13 20.63 -10.66
C GLN A 193 -11.41 22.07 -11.10
N LEU A 194 -12.65 22.41 -11.51
CA LEU A 194 -13.01 23.70 -12.10
C LEU A 194 -13.55 24.75 -11.10
N LYS A 195 -12.99 24.83 -9.89
CA LYS A 195 -13.15 26.02 -9.04
C LYS A 195 -11.94 26.94 -9.16
N LYS A 196 -12.03 27.90 -10.08
CA LYS A 196 -11.11 29.04 -10.18
C LYS A 196 -11.09 29.83 -8.87
N SER A 197 -9.95 29.87 -8.19
CA SER A 197 -9.56 31.04 -7.39
C SER A 197 -8.86 32.02 -8.33
N SER A 198 -9.42 33.21 -8.49
CA SER A 198 -8.76 34.30 -9.20
C SER A 198 -7.62 34.89 -8.38
N ASP A 199 -6.78 35.69 -9.06
CA ASP A 199 -5.91 36.71 -8.49
C ASP A 199 -4.69 36.21 -7.67
N VAL A 200 -3.53 36.13 -8.34
CA VAL A 200 -2.27 36.86 -8.05
C VAL A 200 -1.32 36.59 -9.22
N ASP A 201 -0.97 37.64 -9.97
CA ASP A 201 0.13 37.62 -10.93
C ASP A 201 1.47 37.90 -10.22
N CYS A 202 2.55 37.27 -10.70
CA CYS A 202 3.92 37.82 -10.74
C CYS A 202 4.90 36.81 -11.40
N GLU A 203 5.65 37.33 -12.37
CA GLU A 203 6.81 36.83 -13.13
C GLU A 203 7.80 35.88 -12.40
N SER A 204 8.61 35.01 -13.04
CA SER A 204 8.85 34.72 -14.48
C SER A 204 9.50 33.33 -14.66
N ASP A 205 8.97 32.50 -15.58
CA ASP A 205 9.74 31.74 -16.60
C ASP A 205 8.83 30.84 -17.49
N ARG A 206 8.84 31.10 -18.81
CA ARG A 206 8.34 30.29 -19.95
C ARG A 206 6.97 29.56 -19.82
N VAL A 207 5.97 30.20 -20.42
CA VAL A 207 4.53 29.83 -20.47
C VAL A 207 4.18 28.83 -21.63
N PRO A 208 2.93 28.39 -21.92
CA PRO A 208 2.64 26.94 -21.95
C PRO A 208 1.96 26.42 -23.24
N ARG A 209 1.70 25.10 -23.29
CA ARG A 209 0.51 24.55 -23.98
C ARG A 209 -0.13 23.46 -23.12
N ASN A 210 -1.43 23.65 -22.83
CA ASN A 210 -2.36 22.82 -22.06
C ASN A 210 -2.05 22.51 -20.57
N GLY A 211 -2.78 23.19 -19.68
CA GLY A 211 -3.51 22.47 -18.62
C GLY A 211 -3.17 22.84 -17.17
N ASP A 212 -2.00 22.39 -16.68
CA ASP A 212 -1.56 22.64 -15.31
C ASP A 212 -0.04 22.82 -15.28
N SER A 213 0.40 23.96 -14.76
CA SER A 213 1.81 24.40 -14.74
C SER A 213 2.46 24.31 -13.35
N ARG A 214 1.74 23.78 -12.34
CA ARG A 214 2.27 23.67 -10.98
C ARG A 214 3.27 22.51 -10.87
N PRO A 215 4.43 22.68 -10.21
CA PRO A 215 5.07 21.52 -9.59
C PRO A 215 4.06 20.94 -8.59
N ILE A 216 3.88 19.62 -8.60
CA ILE A 216 2.77 18.96 -7.88
C ILE A 216 2.73 19.34 -6.38
N ARG A 217 3.89 19.68 -5.79
CA ARG A 217 4.03 20.18 -4.41
C ARG A 217 5.16 21.20 -4.26
N PRO A 218 5.09 22.10 -3.26
CA PRO A 218 6.24 22.92 -2.85
C PRO A 218 7.38 22.03 -2.33
N ILE A 219 8.62 22.36 -2.69
CA ILE A 219 9.82 21.70 -2.18
C ILE A 219 10.08 22.21 -0.76
N LEU A 220 9.41 21.61 0.22
CA LEU A 220 9.49 22.02 1.64
C LEU A 220 10.83 21.71 2.31
N TYR A 221 11.69 20.88 1.68
CA TYR A 221 12.99 20.47 2.23
C TYR A 221 13.93 21.63 2.59
N ASN A 222 13.77 22.79 1.94
CA ASN A 222 14.60 23.98 2.14
C ASN A 222 13.80 25.17 2.70
N LYS A 223 12.61 24.93 3.27
CA LYS A 223 11.77 25.99 3.84
C LYS A 223 12.07 26.22 5.33
N PRO A 224 11.89 27.46 5.85
CA PRO A 224 11.98 27.76 7.28
C PRO A 224 11.03 26.88 8.10
N ALA A 225 11.41 26.56 9.34
CA ALA A 225 10.63 25.67 10.22
C ALA A 225 9.15 26.08 10.33
N GLY A 226 8.86 27.36 10.55
CA GLY A 226 7.49 27.88 10.65
C GLY A 226 6.64 27.73 9.38
N GLU A 227 7.24 27.76 8.18
CA GLU A 227 6.50 27.44 6.94
C GLU A 227 6.13 25.95 6.89
N VAL A 228 7.04 25.07 7.32
CA VAL A 228 6.81 23.61 7.34
C VAL A 228 5.81 23.22 8.43
N GLU A 229 5.86 23.85 9.61
CA GLU A 229 4.92 23.65 10.71
C GLU A 229 3.50 24.06 10.31
N LYS A 230 3.34 25.27 9.75
CA LYS A 230 2.07 25.75 9.19
C LYS A 230 1.54 24.80 8.12
N TYR A 231 2.41 24.35 7.21
CA TYR A 231 2.01 23.38 6.17
C TYR A 231 1.49 22.07 6.75
N ILE A 232 2.15 21.53 7.79
CA ILE A 232 1.70 20.33 8.49
C ILE A 232 0.32 20.57 9.10
N GLU A 233 0.13 21.67 9.82
CA GLU A 233 -1.16 21.99 10.46
C GLU A 233 -2.33 22.09 9.46
N GLU A 234 -2.10 22.75 8.32
CA GLU A 234 -3.09 22.92 7.25
C GLU A 234 -3.42 21.61 6.51
N ASN A 235 -2.44 20.71 6.35
CA ASN A 235 -2.60 19.46 5.59
C ASN A 235 -2.85 18.22 6.46
N THR A 236 -2.87 18.35 7.80
CA THR A 236 -3.20 17.26 8.72
C THR A 236 -4.69 16.92 8.67
N VAL A 237 -4.99 15.64 8.44
CA VAL A 237 -6.32 15.05 8.56
C VAL A 237 -6.65 14.86 10.04
N LYS A 238 -7.18 15.91 10.68
CA LYS A 238 -7.39 16.04 12.14
C LYS A 238 -8.23 14.93 12.81
N LYS A 239 -8.85 14.02 12.04
CA LYS A 239 -9.65 12.87 12.53
C LYS A 239 -9.11 11.50 12.15
N LEU A 240 -7.90 11.43 11.58
CA LEU A 240 -7.26 10.19 11.16
C LEU A 240 -6.00 9.92 11.99
N TYR A 241 -6.05 8.84 12.76
CA TYR A 241 -4.97 8.37 13.63
C TYR A 241 -4.57 6.95 13.24
N VAL A 242 -3.36 6.53 13.62
CA VAL A 242 -2.87 5.18 13.36
C VAL A 242 -2.31 4.58 14.64
N PHE A 243 -2.49 3.28 14.84
CA PHE A 243 -1.84 2.52 15.90
C PHE A 243 -1.12 1.30 15.31
N TYR A 244 0.14 1.06 15.67
CA TYR A 244 0.92 -0.08 15.17
C TYR A 244 1.54 -0.94 16.29
N GLU A 245 1.36 -2.25 16.18
CA GLU A 245 1.99 -3.25 17.07
C GLU A 245 3.44 -3.53 16.62
N ASN A 246 4.46 -3.06 17.34
CA ASN A 246 5.88 -3.16 16.92
C ASN A 246 6.67 -4.22 17.71
N TYR A 247 6.14 -5.44 17.86
CA TYR A 247 6.73 -6.45 18.74
C TYR A 247 8.04 -7.07 18.22
N PHE A 248 8.19 -7.29 16.90
CA PHE A 248 9.26 -8.16 16.38
C PHE A 248 10.15 -7.56 15.30
N ASP A 249 9.60 -6.85 14.30
CA ASP A 249 10.40 -6.37 13.16
C ASP A 249 10.00 -4.97 12.70
N GLN A 250 11.01 -4.11 12.55
CA GLN A 250 10.87 -2.69 12.21
C GLN A 250 10.77 -2.43 10.70
N LYS A 251 10.90 -3.45 9.84
CA LYS A 251 10.83 -3.32 8.37
C LYS A 251 9.54 -2.63 7.89
N ASN A 252 8.39 -2.96 8.50
CA ASN A 252 7.11 -2.33 8.14
C ASN A 252 6.97 -0.92 8.73
N LEU A 253 7.36 -0.69 10.00
CA LEU A 253 7.15 0.58 10.69
C LEU A 253 7.77 1.78 9.96
N GLY A 254 8.95 1.61 9.36
CA GLY A 254 9.59 2.67 8.55
C GLY A 254 8.72 3.15 7.39
N GLY A 255 8.09 2.22 6.67
CA GLY A 255 7.16 2.52 5.58
C GLY A 255 5.80 3.02 6.08
N ILE A 256 5.28 2.48 7.20
CA ILE A 256 4.04 2.98 7.82
C ILE A 256 4.19 4.44 8.23
N ILE A 257 5.33 4.86 8.80
CA ILE A 257 5.63 6.27 9.10
C ILE A 257 5.62 7.13 7.83
N ARG A 258 6.19 6.63 6.72
CA ARG A 258 6.16 7.34 5.42
C ARG A 258 4.73 7.49 4.90
N ASN A 259 3.90 6.44 4.97
CA ASN A 259 2.48 6.50 4.58
C ASN A 259 1.71 7.48 5.47
N CYS A 260 1.94 7.44 6.79
CA CYS A 260 1.29 8.34 7.75
C CYS A 260 1.61 9.81 7.46
N ASN A 261 2.88 10.15 7.23
CA ASN A 261 3.24 11.49 6.80
C ASN A 261 2.59 11.82 5.45
N ALA A 262 2.79 10.99 4.43
CA ALA A 262 2.30 11.21 3.06
C ALA A 262 0.78 11.44 2.99
N PHE A 263 -0.02 10.82 3.85
CA PHE A 263 -1.48 10.98 3.91
C PHE A 263 -1.97 11.87 5.05
N GLY A 264 -1.08 12.62 5.72
CA GLY A 264 -1.45 13.65 6.70
C GLY A 264 -2.08 13.10 7.98
N VAL A 265 -1.70 11.90 8.43
CA VAL A 265 -2.19 11.31 9.69
C VAL A 265 -1.84 12.23 10.87
N ALA A 266 -2.82 12.52 11.72
CA ALA A 266 -2.69 13.48 12.82
C ALA A 266 -1.71 13.02 13.90
N LYS A 267 -1.72 11.73 14.25
CA LYS A 267 -0.74 11.11 15.14
C LYS A 267 -0.64 9.60 14.88
N LEU A 268 0.58 9.07 14.94
CA LEU A 268 0.90 7.65 14.94
C LEU A 268 1.25 7.21 16.37
N PHE A 269 0.43 6.34 16.93
CA PHE A 269 0.71 5.62 18.16
C PHE A 269 1.39 4.28 17.85
N TYR A 270 2.25 3.81 18.75
CA TYR A 270 2.81 2.45 18.68
C TYR A 270 3.25 1.94 20.05
N HIS A 271 3.32 0.62 20.20
CA HIS A 271 3.78 -0.06 21.41
C HIS A 271 4.68 -1.25 21.04
N GLY A 272 5.24 -1.95 22.04
CA GLY A 272 6.23 -3.01 21.83
C GLY A 272 7.66 -2.45 21.81
N ARG A 273 8.41 -2.64 20.71
CA ARG A 273 9.79 -2.13 20.63
C ARG A 273 9.81 -0.61 20.47
N ARG A 274 10.38 0.11 21.44
CA ARG A 274 10.60 1.57 21.39
C ARG A 274 11.51 2.05 20.25
N LYS A 275 12.43 1.21 19.76
CA LYS A 275 13.38 1.61 18.71
C LYS A 275 12.66 1.71 17.35
N ILE A 276 12.78 2.87 16.72
CA ILE A 276 12.35 3.11 15.33
C ILE A 276 13.58 3.08 14.42
N ASN A 277 13.50 2.38 13.29
CA ASN A 277 14.50 2.45 12.24
C ASN A 277 14.36 3.78 11.47
N ARG A 278 15.01 4.84 11.97
CA ARG A 278 14.97 6.19 11.37
C ARG A 278 15.40 6.20 9.90
N GLN A 279 16.37 5.39 9.49
CA GLN A 279 16.80 5.30 8.08
C GLN A 279 15.65 4.86 7.16
N GLY A 280 14.89 3.83 7.57
CA GLY A 280 13.74 3.32 6.83
C GLY A 280 12.57 4.31 6.69
N THR A 281 12.55 5.39 7.47
CA THR A 281 11.52 6.45 7.38
C THR A 281 11.86 7.55 6.36
N VAL A 282 13.09 7.60 5.84
CA VAL A 282 13.55 8.64 4.89
C VAL A 282 13.23 10.07 5.40
N GLY A 283 13.45 10.31 6.69
CA GLY A 283 13.21 11.61 7.34
C GLY A 283 11.76 11.91 7.72
N ALA A 284 10.77 11.13 7.26
CA ALA A 284 9.35 11.38 7.54
C ALA A 284 8.99 11.44 9.04
N TYR A 285 9.77 10.75 9.89
CA TYR A 285 9.63 10.80 11.35
C TYR A 285 9.82 12.20 11.97
N LYS A 286 10.44 13.15 11.25
CA LYS A 286 10.60 14.54 11.71
C LYS A 286 9.32 15.38 11.55
N TYR A 287 8.39 14.92 10.70
CA TYR A 287 7.22 15.68 10.24
C TYR A 287 5.92 14.93 10.54
N LEU A 288 5.93 14.06 11.56
CA LEU A 288 4.80 13.27 12.01
C LEU A 288 4.82 13.25 13.54
N ASN A 289 3.66 13.45 14.16
CA ASN A 289 3.51 13.26 15.59
C ASN A 289 3.51 11.75 15.88
N ILE A 290 4.56 11.25 16.54
CA ILE A 290 4.75 9.83 16.85
C ILE A 290 4.86 9.65 18.36
N GLU A 291 3.97 8.84 18.94
CA GLU A 291 3.89 8.61 20.38
C GLU A 291 4.03 7.12 20.71
N TYR A 292 4.99 6.80 21.59
CA TYR A 292 5.11 5.44 22.13
C TYR A 292 4.19 5.30 23.34
N LEU A 293 3.38 4.24 23.37
CA LEU A 293 2.50 3.90 24.48
C LEU A 293 2.92 2.59 25.15
N SER A 294 2.71 2.48 26.46
CA SER A 294 2.53 1.18 27.11
C SER A 294 1.18 0.55 26.74
N GLU A 295 1.00 -0.74 27.03
CA GLU A 295 -0.27 -1.44 26.79
C GLU A 295 -1.42 -0.79 27.59
N ALA A 296 -1.16 -0.39 28.85
CA ALA A 296 -2.14 0.31 29.68
C ALA A 296 -2.53 1.71 29.16
N GLU A 297 -1.60 2.43 28.52
CA GLU A 297 -1.89 3.71 27.86
C GLU A 297 -2.62 3.51 26.53
N SER A 298 -2.32 2.43 25.80
CA SER A 298 -2.98 2.07 24.54
C SER A 298 -4.48 1.88 24.73
N VAL A 299 -4.89 1.14 25.77
CA VAL A 299 -6.31 0.98 26.13
C VAL A 299 -7.00 2.32 26.47
N LYS A 300 -6.32 3.23 27.16
CA LYS A 300 -6.83 4.60 27.45
C LYS A 300 -6.96 5.46 26.20
N VAL A 301 -6.21 5.18 25.15
CA VAL A 301 -6.35 5.84 23.84
C VAL A 301 -7.50 5.21 23.06
N PHE A 302 -7.65 3.88 23.06
CA PHE A 302 -8.76 3.21 22.36
C PHE A 302 -10.15 3.56 22.89
N SER A 303 -10.30 3.94 24.15
CA SER A 303 -11.58 4.43 24.68
C SER A 303 -11.98 5.84 24.21
N GLN A 304 -11.05 6.58 23.57
CA GLN A 304 -11.27 7.97 23.14
C GLN A 304 -11.59 8.14 21.65
N TYR A 305 -11.26 7.15 20.84
CA TYR A 305 -11.41 7.16 19.38
C TYR A 305 -12.10 5.88 18.93
N GLU A 306 -12.56 5.83 17.68
CA GLU A 306 -13.12 4.60 17.15
C GLU A 306 -12.02 3.71 16.54
N LEU A 307 -11.81 2.51 17.10
CA LEU A 307 -10.78 1.59 16.63
C LEU A 307 -11.25 0.79 15.42
N TRP A 308 -10.54 0.94 14.30
CA TRP A 308 -10.74 0.23 13.04
C TRP A 308 -9.52 -0.66 12.78
N LEU A 309 -9.70 -1.97 12.74
CA LEU A 309 -8.60 -2.91 12.48
C LEU A 309 -8.43 -3.13 10.97
N LEU A 310 -7.19 -3.06 10.49
CA LEU A 310 -6.86 -3.31 9.09
C LEU A 310 -6.68 -4.81 8.83
N ALA A 311 -7.42 -5.37 7.86
CA ALA A 311 -7.23 -6.73 7.36
C ALA A 311 -6.41 -6.69 6.05
N PRO A 312 -5.11 -7.05 6.07
CA PRO A 312 -4.27 -7.09 4.87
C PRO A 312 -4.47 -8.35 4.00
N ALA A 313 -5.30 -9.29 4.46
CA ALA A 313 -5.71 -10.49 3.73
C ALA A 313 -7.24 -10.46 3.52
N PRO A 314 -7.76 -11.20 2.53
CA PRO A 314 -9.20 -11.44 2.45
C PRO A 314 -9.69 -12.14 3.73
N SER A 315 -10.91 -11.85 4.17
CA SER A 315 -11.59 -12.75 5.10
C SER A 315 -11.76 -14.12 4.43
N PHE A 316 -11.53 -15.16 5.22
CA PHE A 316 -11.90 -16.52 4.88
C PHE A 316 -12.96 -16.95 5.88
N GLU A 317 -14.22 -17.13 5.45
CA GLU A 317 -15.12 -17.98 6.22
C GLU A 317 -14.68 -19.44 6.06
N PRO A 318 -14.46 -20.19 7.16
CA PRO A 318 -14.23 -21.62 7.06
C PRO A 318 -15.50 -22.31 6.54
N ARG A 319 -15.49 -22.70 5.26
CA ARG A 319 -16.52 -23.58 4.68
C ARG A 319 -16.77 -24.76 5.63
N LYS A 320 -18.03 -24.94 6.04
CA LYS A 320 -18.44 -26.02 6.97
C LYS A 320 -18.30 -27.42 6.37
N ASP A 321 -18.28 -27.51 5.04
CA ASP A 321 -18.23 -28.77 4.31
C ASP A 321 -16.86 -29.00 3.66
N SER A 322 -16.01 -29.80 4.32
CA SER A 322 -14.99 -30.62 3.66
C SER A 322 -14.48 -31.71 4.63
N SER A 323 -15.09 -32.89 4.56
CA SER A 323 -14.65 -34.11 5.28
C SER A 323 -13.43 -34.76 4.60
N GLU A 324 -12.43 -33.97 4.23
CA GLU A 324 -11.23 -34.45 3.52
C GLU A 324 -9.99 -34.44 4.42
N ASN A 325 -9.61 -35.64 4.85
CA ASN A 325 -8.33 -35.91 5.51
C ASN A 325 -7.16 -35.80 4.50
N THR A 326 -6.70 -34.57 4.19
CA THR A 326 -5.34 -34.37 3.64
C THR A 326 -4.44 -33.69 4.67
N VAL A 327 -3.71 -34.55 5.39
CA VAL A 327 -2.81 -34.20 6.48
C VAL A 327 -1.54 -33.53 5.95
N ASN A 328 -1.57 -32.22 5.74
CA ASN A 328 -0.36 -31.40 5.59
C ASN A 328 0.06 -30.84 6.96
N ARG A 329 0.68 -31.72 7.77
CA ARG A 329 1.29 -31.37 9.07
C ARG A 329 2.41 -30.35 8.87
N ASN A 330 2.12 -29.06 9.05
CA ASN A 330 3.06 -28.00 9.49
C ASN A 330 2.44 -26.59 9.57
N LEU A 331 1.13 -26.45 9.34
CA LEU A 331 0.39 -25.21 9.57
C LEU A 331 -0.63 -25.49 10.68
N THR A 332 -0.56 -24.76 11.79
CA THR A 332 -1.60 -24.86 12.83
C THR A 332 -2.89 -24.24 12.31
N ASN A 333 -4.03 -24.69 12.84
CA ASN A 333 -5.36 -24.15 12.49
C ASN A 333 -5.59 -22.71 13.01
N ASP A 334 -4.54 -22.03 13.49
CA ASP A 334 -4.57 -20.63 13.89
C ASP A 334 -4.58 -19.76 12.64
N GLU A 335 -5.78 -19.50 12.11
CA GLU A 335 -5.99 -18.57 11.01
C GLU A 335 -5.30 -17.23 11.33
N PRO A 336 -4.47 -16.68 10.42
CA PRO A 336 -3.56 -15.57 10.75
C PRO A 336 -4.26 -14.26 11.14
N ILE A 337 -5.58 -14.16 10.94
CA ILE A 337 -6.44 -13.07 11.41
C ILE A 337 -7.75 -13.67 11.94
N THR A 338 -7.77 -14.07 13.20
CA THR A 338 -9.03 -14.34 13.91
C THR A 338 -9.84 -13.05 14.03
N THR A 339 -10.85 -12.89 13.17
CA THR A 339 -11.77 -11.75 13.16
C THR A 339 -12.63 -11.77 14.44
N PRO A 340 -12.82 -10.64 15.14
CA PRO A 340 -13.71 -10.63 16.30
C PRO A 340 -15.17 -10.65 15.82
N ASN A 341 -15.95 -11.64 16.26
CA ASN A 341 -17.30 -11.96 15.75
C ASN A 341 -18.35 -10.83 15.79
N ALA A 342 -18.10 -9.74 16.51
CA ALA A 342 -19.06 -8.63 16.72
C ALA A 342 -18.68 -7.33 15.97
N VAL A 343 -17.71 -7.40 15.05
CA VAL A 343 -17.15 -6.24 14.36
C VAL A 343 -17.83 -6.01 13.01
N ARG A 344 -18.07 -4.75 12.63
CA ARG A 344 -18.61 -4.41 11.31
C ARG A 344 -17.53 -4.55 10.24
N HIS A 345 -17.81 -5.28 9.16
CA HIS A 345 -16.91 -5.36 8.01
C HIS A 345 -17.14 -4.18 7.05
N VAL A 346 -16.05 -3.58 6.56
CA VAL A 346 -16.02 -2.47 5.59
C VAL A 346 -14.91 -2.76 4.58
N TYR A 347 -15.12 -2.46 3.30
CA TYR A 347 -14.22 -2.85 2.22
C TYR A 347 -13.77 -1.63 1.41
N LEU A 348 -12.46 -1.48 1.17
CA LEU A 348 -11.90 -0.31 0.48
C LEU A 348 -12.24 -0.27 -1.02
N ASP A 349 -12.62 -1.40 -1.61
CA ASP A 349 -13.18 -1.47 -2.96
C ASP A 349 -14.69 -1.13 -3.02
N ASP A 350 -15.36 -0.93 -1.89
CA ASP A 350 -16.67 -0.26 -1.80
C ASP A 350 -16.52 1.09 -1.09
N ILE A 351 -16.14 2.10 -1.88
CA ILE A 351 -15.94 3.50 -1.44
C ILE A 351 -17.20 4.05 -0.73
N CYS A 352 -18.40 3.65 -1.15
CA CYS A 352 -19.65 4.07 -0.53
C CYS A 352 -19.80 3.49 0.88
N SER A 353 -19.43 2.23 1.10
CA SER A 353 -19.39 1.62 2.43
C SER A 353 -18.41 2.34 3.37
N VAL A 354 -17.24 2.73 2.86
CA VAL A 354 -16.19 3.46 3.62
C VAL A 354 -16.67 4.86 3.99
N LYS A 355 -17.26 5.60 3.04
CA LYS A 355 -17.88 6.92 3.30
C LYS A 355 -18.97 6.82 4.39
N LYS A 356 -19.88 5.85 4.27
CA LYS A 356 -20.94 5.62 5.26
C LYS A 356 -20.37 5.23 6.62
N ALA A 357 -19.27 4.47 6.67
CA ALA A 357 -18.58 4.12 7.91
C ALA A 357 -17.94 5.37 8.56
N LEU A 358 -17.22 6.19 7.80
CA LEU A 358 -16.57 7.41 8.30
C LEU A 358 -17.57 8.47 8.80
N LEU A 359 -18.74 8.59 8.15
CA LEU A 359 -19.83 9.47 8.61
C LEU A 359 -20.47 9.01 9.93
N GLN A 360 -20.38 7.72 10.24
CA GLN A 360 -20.93 7.13 11.48
C GLN A 360 -19.87 7.04 12.60
N ALA A 361 -18.61 7.32 12.29
CA ALA A 361 -17.51 7.20 13.24
C ALA A 361 -17.54 8.27 14.35
N SER A 362 -16.93 7.95 15.49
CA SER A 362 -16.75 8.89 16.62
C SER A 362 -16.36 10.31 16.20
N LYS A 363 -16.95 11.33 16.84
CA LYS A 363 -16.66 12.74 16.58
C LYS A 363 -15.17 13.10 16.73
N ARG A 364 -14.44 12.39 17.61
CA ARG A 364 -12.99 12.54 17.83
C ARG A 364 -12.13 11.94 16.71
N GLY A 365 -12.68 11.08 15.86
CA GLY A 365 -11.99 10.44 14.75
C GLY A 365 -11.74 8.94 14.94
N ILE A 366 -11.04 8.36 13.97
CA ILE A 366 -10.73 6.92 13.90
C ILE A 366 -9.25 6.65 14.18
N ILE A 367 -8.97 5.53 14.85
CA ILE A 367 -7.64 4.91 14.90
C ILE A 367 -7.65 3.73 13.94
N LEU A 368 -6.82 3.79 12.90
CA LEU A 368 -6.50 2.61 12.10
C LEU A 368 -5.46 1.76 12.85
N GLY A 369 -5.93 0.70 13.50
CA GLY A 369 -5.08 -0.34 14.09
C GLY A 369 -4.45 -1.21 13.01
N ILE A 370 -3.14 -1.43 13.12
CA ILE A 370 -2.34 -2.20 12.17
C ILE A 370 -1.50 -3.22 12.97
N HIS A 371 -1.73 -4.50 12.71
CA HIS A 371 -1.00 -5.58 13.39
C HIS A 371 0.44 -5.77 12.91
N GLN A 372 1.24 -6.42 13.74
CA GLN A 372 2.58 -6.90 13.37
C GLN A 372 2.46 -8.03 12.33
N GLU A 373 3.27 -7.95 11.27
CA GLU A 373 3.25 -8.94 10.20
C GLU A 373 3.46 -10.38 10.69
N ALA A 374 2.60 -11.29 10.21
CA ALA A 374 2.50 -12.71 10.59
C ALA A 374 2.00 -13.02 12.02
N PHE A 375 1.43 -12.03 12.73
CA PHE A 375 0.77 -12.21 14.03
C PHE A 375 -0.67 -11.69 13.98
N PRO A 376 -1.63 -12.32 14.67
CA PRO A 376 -2.96 -11.75 14.84
C PRO A 376 -2.92 -10.55 15.79
N TYR A 377 -3.92 -9.68 15.69
CA TYR A 377 -4.13 -8.59 16.67
C TYR A 377 -4.15 -9.07 18.12
N SER A 378 -3.59 -8.25 19.02
CA SER A 378 -3.74 -8.42 20.46
C SER A 378 -5.20 -8.45 20.92
N ALA A 379 -5.43 -8.98 22.13
CA ALA A 379 -6.79 -9.12 22.68
C ALA A 379 -7.47 -7.76 22.92
N ASP A 380 -6.71 -6.76 23.38
CA ASP A 380 -7.22 -5.42 23.63
C ASP A 380 -7.61 -4.69 22.33
N LEU A 381 -6.85 -4.84 21.23
CA LEU A 381 -7.28 -4.33 19.93
C LEU A 381 -8.55 -5.04 19.44
N LYS A 382 -8.63 -6.36 19.58
CA LYS A 382 -9.81 -7.16 19.17
C LYS A 382 -11.09 -6.80 19.94
N VAL A 383 -11.00 -6.54 21.25
CA VAL A 383 -12.15 -6.21 22.10
C VAL A 383 -12.64 -4.77 21.87
N ASN A 384 -11.75 -3.83 21.58
CA ASN A 384 -12.12 -2.42 21.38
C ASN A 384 -12.52 -2.09 19.92
N ALA A 385 -12.22 -2.97 18.96
CA ALA A 385 -12.54 -2.79 17.55
C ALA A 385 -14.04 -2.60 17.29
N LYS A 386 -14.38 -1.63 16.42
CA LYS A 386 -15.73 -1.40 15.90
C LYS A 386 -15.86 -1.76 14.42
N VAL A 387 -14.78 -1.60 13.66
CA VAL A 387 -14.72 -1.92 12.23
C VAL A 387 -13.52 -2.82 11.91
N MET A 388 -13.72 -3.76 10.99
CA MET A 388 -12.67 -4.50 10.30
C MET A 388 -12.64 -3.97 8.87
N LEU A 389 -11.57 -3.25 8.54
CA LEU A 389 -11.36 -2.60 7.25
C LEU A 389 -10.53 -3.52 6.35
N HIS A 390 -11.18 -4.07 5.33
CA HIS A 390 -10.59 -4.97 4.35
C HIS A 390 -10.09 -4.21 3.13
N ILE A 391 -9.01 -4.71 2.51
CA ILE A 391 -8.50 -4.16 1.25
C ILE A 391 -9.51 -4.40 0.11
N CYS A 392 -9.88 -5.65 -0.18
CA CYS A 392 -10.91 -5.96 -1.17
C CYS A 392 -12.02 -6.82 -0.57
N SER A 393 -13.24 -6.67 -1.10
CA SER A 393 -14.34 -7.62 -0.92
C SER A 393 -13.95 -9.04 -1.34
N GLU A 394 -14.56 -10.04 -0.70
CA GLU A 394 -14.24 -11.44 -0.92
C GLU A 394 -14.41 -11.84 -2.38
N ASN A 395 -13.40 -12.55 -2.91
CA ASN A 395 -13.48 -13.18 -4.21
C ASN A 395 -13.54 -14.70 -4.03
N LYS A 396 -14.58 -15.34 -4.58
CA LYS A 396 -14.82 -16.78 -4.42
C LYS A 396 -13.72 -17.67 -5.02
N ASP A 397 -12.84 -17.09 -5.83
CA ASP A 397 -11.69 -17.75 -6.46
C ASP A 397 -10.46 -17.93 -5.53
N TRP A 398 -10.45 -17.32 -4.34
CA TRP A 398 -9.33 -17.43 -3.40
C TRP A 398 -9.24 -18.85 -2.81
N THR A 399 -8.22 -19.63 -3.18
CA THR A 399 -7.96 -20.94 -2.56
C THR A 399 -7.17 -20.80 -1.27
N LYS A 400 -7.56 -21.55 -0.23
CA LYS A 400 -6.91 -21.58 1.11
C LYS A 400 -5.39 -21.80 1.06
N ASN A 401 -4.89 -22.44 0.00
CA ASN A 401 -3.50 -22.88 -0.11
C ASN A 401 -2.54 -21.89 -0.80
N THR A 402 -3.05 -20.88 -1.52
CA THR A 402 -2.19 -20.03 -2.40
C THR A 402 -2.03 -18.58 -1.95
N HIS A 403 -2.95 -18.05 -1.13
CA HIS A 403 -2.95 -16.64 -0.80
C HIS A 403 -3.13 -16.37 0.70
N ARG A 404 -2.35 -15.44 1.24
CA ARG A 404 -2.36 -15.09 2.66
C ARG A 404 -2.40 -13.58 2.96
N GLY A 405 -2.31 -12.69 1.95
CA GLY A 405 -2.40 -11.23 2.11
C GLY A 405 -1.13 -10.45 1.74
N ILE A 406 -1.22 -9.11 1.79
CA ILE A 406 -0.08 -8.19 1.58
C ILE A 406 0.58 -7.79 2.91
N SER A 407 1.66 -7.00 2.87
CA SER A 407 2.32 -6.55 4.12
C SER A 407 1.52 -5.44 4.81
N PRO A 408 1.62 -5.29 6.14
CA PRO A 408 0.99 -4.18 6.87
C PRO A 408 1.38 -2.79 6.33
N CYS A 409 2.62 -2.63 5.85
CA CYS A 409 3.08 -1.40 5.19
C CYS A 409 2.31 -1.12 3.88
N THR A 410 2.10 -2.14 3.03
CA THR A 410 1.37 -1.97 1.76
C THR A 410 -0.13 -1.83 1.96
N ALA A 411 -0.72 -2.58 2.89
CA ALA A 411 -2.14 -2.46 3.25
C ALA A 411 -2.46 -1.08 3.83
N SER A 412 -1.61 -0.57 4.74
CA SER A 412 -1.82 0.76 5.33
C SER A 412 -1.66 1.88 4.30
N ALA A 413 -0.84 1.72 3.27
CA ALA A 413 -0.76 2.68 2.18
C ALA A 413 -2.09 2.82 1.44
N ILE A 414 -2.74 1.70 1.09
CA ILE A 414 -4.08 1.70 0.48
C ILE A 414 -5.10 2.31 1.44
N ALA A 415 -5.18 1.81 2.67
CA ALA A 415 -6.17 2.28 3.64
C ALA A 415 -6.04 3.79 3.92
N LEU A 416 -4.84 4.28 4.22
CA LEU A 416 -4.60 5.69 4.50
C LEU A 416 -4.84 6.57 3.27
N PHE A 417 -4.55 6.09 2.06
CA PHE A 417 -4.90 6.80 0.83
C PHE A 417 -6.42 7.07 0.76
N TYR A 418 -7.27 6.05 0.85
CA TYR A 418 -8.73 6.25 0.78
C TYR A 418 -9.28 7.04 1.97
N LEU A 419 -8.92 6.67 3.21
CA LEU A 419 -9.45 7.31 4.41
C LEU A 419 -9.09 8.81 4.45
N SER A 420 -7.86 9.16 4.09
CA SER A 420 -7.39 10.55 4.03
C SER A 420 -8.12 11.36 2.95
N HIS A 421 -8.27 10.82 1.74
CA HIS A 421 -8.95 11.55 0.66
C HIS A 421 -10.45 11.72 0.91
N ILE A 422 -11.13 10.72 1.49
CA ILE A 422 -12.54 10.84 1.88
C ILE A 422 -12.71 11.87 3.01
N LEU A 423 -11.88 11.83 4.05
CA LEU A 423 -11.95 12.78 5.17
C LEU A 423 -11.63 14.22 4.77
N LEU A 424 -10.92 14.42 3.67
CA LEU A 424 -10.64 15.74 3.08
C LEU A 424 -11.64 16.15 1.98
N GLY A 425 -12.66 15.34 1.69
CA GLY A 425 -13.63 15.61 0.60
C GLY A 425 -13.02 15.57 -0.81
N LYS A 426 -11.86 14.92 -0.97
CA LYS A 426 -11.15 14.73 -2.24
C LYS A 426 -11.56 13.46 -2.99
N LEU A 427 -12.31 12.57 -2.34
CA LEU A 427 -12.88 11.34 -2.89
C LEU A 427 -14.31 11.15 -2.40
#